data_AF-A0A397U596-F1
#
_entry.id   AF-A0A397U596-F1
#
_cell.length_a   1.000
_cell.length_b   1.000
_cell.length_c   1.000
_cell.angle_alpha   90.00
_cell.angle_beta   90.00
_cell.angle_gamma   90.00
#
_symmetry.space_group_name_H-M   'P 1'
#
loop_
_entity.id
_entity.type
_entity.pdbx_description
1 polymer ?
#
loop_
_entity_poly.entity_id
_entity_poly.type
_entity_poly.pdbx_seq_one_letter_code
_entity_poly.pdbx_strand_id
1 'polypeptide(L)'
;MGEYASCIQAKDIANIGVWTTFYPRDLEKLQLKLIEKPNPDISMSSIPKNPWTILLSNDTDIRIKRLKNENIKEQLETHGILKDININRKELVKELELALAKENLEKTLASKNLECSSISSLSNHIQNLPENEKSDADSNVRYPLASGWALKSSQKYEKEGCGKRISKKVWNFLKGYFLKSNINKSERHTAESMLTQLKQCVENGIIEKNEVPKLETIQNWISCYASQHRQEAAEIIARVREKA
;
A
#
# COMPACT_ATOMS: atom_id res chain seq x y z
N MET A 1 -19.16 45.67 17.32
CA MET A 1 -18.07 45.40 16.35
C MET A 1 -17.02 44.60 17.08
N GLY A 2 -16.67 43.40 16.59
CA GLY A 2 -15.81 42.46 17.31
C GLY A 2 -14.33 42.82 17.21
N GLU A 3 -13.59 42.61 18.30
CA GLU A 3 -12.17 42.98 18.52
C GLU A 3 -11.16 42.24 17.62
N TYR A 4 -11.63 41.34 16.74
CA TYR A 4 -10.82 40.51 15.83
C TYR A 4 -11.15 40.71 14.35
N ALA A 5 -11.81 41.81 14.00
CA ALA A 5 -12.04 42.14 12.59
C ALA A 5 -10.69 42.48 11.92
N SER A 6 -10.10 41.48 11.22
CA SER A 6 -8.97 41.53 10.25
C SER A 6 -7.71 40.70 10.53
N CYS A 7 -7.63 39.90 11.60
CA CYS A 7 -6.43 39.05 11.85
C CYS A 7 -6.55 37.65 11.23
N ILE A 8 -5.40 37.07 10.83
CA ILE A 8 -5.29 35.67 10.36
C ILE A 8 -4.62 34.84 11.45
N GLN A 9 -5.10 33.62 11.70
CA GLN A 9 -4.45 32.67 12.59
C GLN A 9 -3.87 31.51 11.80
N ALA A 10 -2.63 31.12 12.09
CA ALA A 10 -1.97 29.98 11.45
C ALA A 10 -1.20 29.11 12.45
N LYS A 11 -0.85 27.91 12.01
CA LYS A 11 -0.04 26.91 12.72
C LYS A 11 0.89 26.21 11.72
N ASP A 12 2.07 25.82 12.19
CA ASP A 12 3.05 25.09 11.38
C ASP A 12 2.60 23.66 11.04
N ILE A 13 1.84 23.03 11.95
CA ILE A 13 1.38 21.64 11.82
C ILE A 13 -0.12 21.56 12.18
N ALA A 14 -0.89 20.84 11.36
CA ALA A 14 -2.31 20.61 11.64
C ALA A 14 -2.50 19.85 12.97
N ASN A 15 -3.37 20.36 13.84
CA ASN A 15 -3.75 19.77 15.13
C ASN A 15 -2.66 19.72 16.23
N ILE A 16 -1.50 20.34 16.01
CA ILE A 16 -0.39 20.36 16.98
C ILE A 16 0.11 21.81 17.14
N GLY A 17 0.34 22.25 18.39
CA GLY A 17 0.88 23.59 18.70
C GLY A 17 -0.15 24.69 18.97
N VAL A 18 0.33 25.86 19.38
CA VAL A 18 -0.44 27.07 19.71
C VAL A 18 -0.77 27.85 18.44
N TRP A 19 -1.94 28.49 18.37
CA TRP A 19 -2.30 29.35 17.24
C TRP A 19 -1.48 30.65 17.29
N THR A 20 -0.75 30.93 16.22
CA THR A 20 -0.09 32.23 16.04
C THR A 20 -1.04 33.17 15.32
N THR A 21 -1.25 34.36 15.87
CA THR A 21 -2.14 35.39 15.29
C THR A 21 -1.30 36.43 14.56
N PHE A 22 -1.67 36.72 13.31
CA PHE A 22 -1.01 37.68 12.42
C PHE A 22 -1.93 38.86 12.18
N TYR A 23 -1.42 40.07 12.40
CA TYR A 23 -2.14 41.31 12.13
C TYR A 23 -1.79 41.86 10.74
N PRO A 24 -2.65 42.68 10.13
CA PRO A 24 -2.39 43.28 8.82
C PRO A 24 -1.01 43.98 8.70
N ARG A 25 -0.58 44.67 9.76
CA ARG A 25 0.73 45.35 9.83
C ARG A 25 1.93 44.38 9.77
N ASP A 26 1.75 43.13 10.18
CA ASP A 26 2.79 42.10 10.10
C ASP A 26 2.92 41.57 8.67
N LEU A 27 1.81 41.56 7.91
CA LEU A 27 1.75 41.09 6.54
C LEU A 27 2.28 42.13 5.53
N GLU A 28 2.14 43.42 5.81
CA GLU A 28 2.73 44.50 5.00
C GLU A 28 4.26 44.33 4.83
N LYS A 29 4.94 43.79 5.86
CA LYS A 29 6.39 43.51 5.82
C LYS A 29 6.77 42.37 4.87
N LEU A 30 5.82 41.47 4.55
CA LEU A 30 6.04 40.35 3.61
C LEU A 30 5.90 40.81 2.15
N GLN A 31 5.05 41.80 1.88
CA GLN A 31 4.79 42.27 0.51
C GLN A 31 5.98 43.01 -0.12
N LEU A 32 6.93 43.48 0.69
CA LEU A 32 8.09 44.26 0.22
C LEU A 32 9.33 43.39 -0.07
N LYS A 33 9.31 42.09 0.20
CA LYS A 33 10.44 41.19 -0.04
C LYS A 33 10.12 40.17 -1.13
N LEU A 34 10.88 40.19 -2.21
CA LEU A 34 10.87 39.14 -3.22
C LEU A 34 11.27 37.81 -2.55
N ILE A 35 10.40 36.81 -2.60
CA ILE A 35 10.66 35.49 -2.01
C ILE A 35 11.48 34.67 -3.00
N GLU A 36 12.79 34.58 -2.78
CA GLU A 36 13.65 33.65 -3.54
C GLU A 36 13.53 32.24 -2.98
N LYS A 37 13.21 31.28 -3.87
CA LYS A 37 13.10 29.87 -3.50
C LYS A 37 14.51 29.29 -3.33
N PRO A 38 14.86 28.69 -2.18
CA PRO A 38 16.17 28.07 -2.03
C PRO A 38 16.29 26.88 -2.98
N ASN A 39 17.44 26.76 -3.64
CA ASN A 39 17.76 25.61 -4.47
C ASN A 39 18.30 24.51 -3.53
N PRO A 40 17.60 23.38 -3.36
CA PRO A 40 18.03 22.38 -2.39
C PRO A 40 19.29 21.66 -2.88
N ASP A 41 20.26 21.46 -1.98
CA ASP A 41 21.41 20.61 -2.25
C ASP A 41 20.96 19.15 -2.38
N ILE A 42 21.07 18.61 -3.60
CA ILE A 42 20.74 17.22 -3.91
C ILE A 42 21.98 16.37 -3.59
N SER A 43 21.87 15.45 -2.62
CA SER A 43 22.94 14.48 -2.36
C SER A 43 22.90 13.34 -3.38
N MET A 44 24.07 12.74 -3.65
CA MET A 44 24.16 11.57 -4.50
C MET A 44 23.53 10.35 -3.82
N SER A 45 22.69 9.62 -4.56
CA SER A 45 22.04 8.39 -4.10
C SER A 45 23.06 7.33 -3.72
N SER A 46 22.92 6.74 -2.53
CA SER A 46 23.77 5.62 -2.11
C SER A 46 23.42 4.33 -2.87
N ILE A 47 24.43 3.60 -3.34
CA ILE A 47 24.25 2.28 -3.97
C ILE A 47 24.27 1.21 -2.86
N PRO A 48 23.23 0.35 -2.75
CA PRO A 48 23.20 -0.70 -1.74
C PRO A 48 24.29 -1.75 -2.01
N LYS A 49 24.99 -2.17 -0.95
CA LYS A 49 26.04 -3.21 -1.04
C LYS A 49 25.51 -4.61 -1.39
N ASN A 50 24.22 -4.87 -1.15
CA ASN A 50 23.60 -6.16 -1.38
C ASN A 50 22.56 -6.08 -2.51
N PRO A 51 22.54 -7.05 -3.44
CA PRO A 51 21.52 -7.12 -4.47
C PRO A 51 20.16 -7.39 -3.83
N TRP A 52 19.19 -6.53 -4.13
CA TRP A 52 17.80 -6.73 -3.71
C TRP A 52 17.13 -7.77 -4.59
N THR A 53 17.30 -9.06 -4.28
CA THR A 53 16.55 -10.14 -4.92
C THR A 53 15.19 -10.29 -4.25
N ILE A 54 14.13 -9.83 -4.92
CA ILE A 54 12.74 -10.13 -4.55
C ILE A 54 12.38 -11.45 -5.25
N LEU A 55 12.04 -12.48 -4.48
CA LEU A 55 11.49 -13.72 -5.04
C LEU A 55 10.12 -13.39 -5.66
N LEU A 56 10.02 -13.47 -6.98
CA LEU A 56 8.78 -13.27 -7.71
C LEU A 56 7.79 -14.38 -7.30
N SER A 57 6.66 -14.01 -6.72
CA SER A 57 5.60 -14.97 -6.39
C SER A 57 5.13 -15.64 -7.67
N ASN A 58 5.24 -16.97 -7.73
CA ASN A 58 4.86 -17.79 -8.89
C ASN A 58 3.50 -17.36 -9.45
N ASP A 59 3.49 -16.87 -10.69
CA ASP A 59 2.29 -16.42 -11.41
C ASP A 59 1.41 -17.59 -11.90
N THR A 60 1.80 -18.83 -11.60
CA THR A 60 0.91 -19.97 -11.73
C THR A 60 -0.01 -20.00 -10.51
N ASP A 61 -1.01 -19.12 -10.47
CA ASP A 61 -2.12 -19.11 -9.48
C ASP A 61 -3.04 -20.35 -9.63
N ILE A 62 -2.51 -21.44 -10.17
CA ILE A 62 -3.09 -22.76 -10.07
C ILE A 62 -2.86 -23.20 -8.64
N ARG A 63 -3.86 -23.00 -7.78
CA ARG A 63 -3.86 -23.59 -6.44
C ARG A 63 -3.82 -25.11 -6.57
N ILE A 64 -2.63 -25.69 -6.69
CA ILE A 64 -2.41 -27.14 -6.89
C ILE A 64 -3.12 -27.93 -5.78
N LYS A 65 -3.12 -27.40 -4.55
CA LYS A 65 -3.85 -27.96 -3.39
C LYS A 65 -5.37 -28.04 -3.56
N ARG A 66 -5.96 -27.25 -4.47
CA ARG A 66 -7.40 -27.16 -4.76
C ARG A 66 -7.82 -27.96 -6.00
N LEU A 67 -6.88 -28.50 -6.78
CA LEU A 67 -7.20 -29.32 -7.96
C LEU A 67 -7.79 -30.67 -7.56
N LYS A 68 -8.73 -31.21 -8.35
CA LYS A 68 -9.23 -32.58 -8.15
C LYS A 68 -8.13 -33.60 -8.49
N ASN A 69 -8.21 -34.80 -7.90
CA ASN A 69 -7.18 -35.83 -8.09
C ASN A 69 -7.04 -36.26 -9.56
N GLU A 70 -8.14 -36.27 -10.32
CA GLU A 70 -8.15 -36.60 -11.75
C GLU A 70 -7.31 -35.62 -12.58
N ASN A 71 -7.47 -34.31 -12.38
CA ASN A 71 -6.69 -33.28 -13.06
C ASN A 71 -5.20 -33.32 -12.68
N ILE A 72 -4.87 -33.67 -11.43
CA ILE A 72 -3.47 -33.81 -10.99
C ILE A 72 -2.82 -35.00 -11.72
N LYS A 73 -3.56 -36.10 -11.91
CA LYS A 73 -3.09 -37.27 -12.67
C LYS A 73 -2.89 -36.95 -14.15
N GLU A 74 -3.84 -36.29 -14.79
CA GLU A 74 -3.74 -35.86 -16.19
C GLU A 74 -2.53 -34.95 -16.45
N GLN A 75 -2.25 -34.02 -15.54
CA GLN A 75 -1.07 -33.16 -15.63
C GLN A 75 0.24 -33.97 -15.47
N LEU A 76 0.30 -34.92 -14.52
CA LEU A 76 1.46 -35.80 -14.36
C LEU A 76 1.68 -36.71 -15.57
N GLU A 77 0.61 -37.21 -16.18
CA GLU A 77 0.64 -37.95 -17.45
C GLU A 77 1.18 -37.09 -18.60
N THR A 78 0.72 -35.83 -18.68
CA THR A 78 1.23 -34.85 -19.66
C THR A 78 2.72 -34.58 -19.49
N HIS A 79 3.22 -34.63 -18.25
CA HIS A 79 4.65 -34.49 -17.94
C HIS A 79 5.45 -35.80 -18.06
N GLY A 80 4.84 -36.91 -18.50
CA GLY A 80 5.51 -38.19 -18.71
C GLY A 80 5.89 -38.95 -17.42
N ILE A 81 5.31 -38.58 -16.28
CA ILE A 81 5.56 -39.21 -14.97
C ILE A 81 4.43 -40.20 -14.71
N LEU A 82 4.48 -41.36 -15.35
CA LEU A 82 3.50 -42.43 -15.11
C LEU A 82 3.71 -43.00 -13.70
N LYS A 83 2.73 -42.81 -12.82
CA LYS A 83 2.70 -43.49 -11.52
C LYS A 83 1.34 -44.11 -11.26
N ASP A 84 1.40 -45.37 -10.83
CA ASP A 84 0.26 -46.25 -10.59
C ASP A 84 -0.80 -45.63 -9.68
N ILE A 85 -2.03 -46.10 -9.91
CA ILE A 85 -3.31 -45.50 -9.52
C ILE A 85 -3.52 -45.38 -7.99
N ASN A 86 -2.62 -45.93 -7.16
CA ASN A 86 -2.78 -46.13 -5.71
C ASN A 86 -1.93 -45.20 -4.81
N ILE A 87 -1.54 -44.00 -5.28
CA ILE A 87 -0.73 -43.07 -4.49
C ILE A 87 -1.60 -42.02 -3.78
N ASN A 88 -1.24 -41.71 -2.53
CA ASN A 88 -1.93 -40.73 -1.70
C ASN A 88 -1.87 -39.32 -2.35
N ARG A 89 -2.99 -38.60 -2.36
CA ARG A 89 -3.13 -37.24 -2.90
C ARG A 89 -2.00 -36.29 -2.48
N LYS A 90 -1.54 -36.39 -1.23
CA LYS A 90 -0.46 -35.53 -0.71
C LYS A 90 0.87 -35.73 -1.43
N GLU A 91 1.16 -36.95 -1.89
CA GLU A 91 2.39 -37.24 -2.63
C GLU A 91 2.28 -36.78 -4.08
N LEU A 92 1.13 -36.99 -4.73
CA LEU A 92 0.88 -36.49 -6.09
C LEU A 92 1.06 -34.97 -6.21
N VAL A 93 0.58 -34.22 -5.20
CA VAL A 93 0.74 -32.76 -5.16
C VAL A 93 2.21 -32.35 -5.05
N LYS A 94 2.97 -33.00 -4.16
CA LYS A 94 4.41 -32.71 -4.00
C LYS A 94 5.20 -33.00 -5.26
N GLU A 95 4.85 -34.07 -5.95
CA GLU A 95 5.53 -34.48 -7.16
C GLU A 95 5.25 -33.55 -8.34
N LEU A 96 4.00 -33.11 -8.49
CA LEU A 96 3.65 -32.09 -9.48
C LEU A 96 4.33 -30.75 -9.18
N GLU A 97 4.43 -30.34 -7.91
CA GLU A 97 5.20 -29.15 -7.51
C GLU A 97 6.69 -29.27 -7.89
N LEU A 98 7.30 -30.45 -7.70
CA LEU A 98 8.70 -30.70 -8.07
C LEU A 98 8.91 -30.72 -9.60
N ALA A 99 7.99 -31.31 -10.36
CA ALA A 99 8.06 -31.35 -11.82
C ALA A 99 8.01 -29.94 -12.42
N LEU A 100 7.07 -29.10 -11.96
CA LEU A 100 6.96 -27.70 -12.38
C LEU A 100 8.21 -26.89 -12.01
N ALA A 101 8.78 -27.13 -10.83
CA ALA A 101 10.02 -26.47 -10.42
C ALA A 101 11.19 -26.85 -11.34
N LYS A 102 11.30 -28.13 -11.74
CA LYS A 102 12.34 -28.63 -12.63
C LYS A 102 12.22 -28.04 -14.04
N GLU A 103 11.01 -28.00 -14.60
CA GLU A 103 10.74 -27.43 -15.92
C GLU A 103 11.14 -25.95 -15.98
N ASN A 104 10.86 -25.19 -14.92
CA ASN A 104 11.25 -23.78 -14.84
C ASN A 104 12.77 -23.60 -14.81
N LEU A 105 13.50 -24.47 -14.12
CA LEU A 105 14.95 -24.44 -14.08
C LEU A 105 15.55 -24.73 -15.47
N GLU A 106 15.03 -25.73 -16.18
CA GLU A 106 15.45 -26.04 -17.55
C GLU A 106 15.15 -24.90 -18.53
N LYS A 107 13.98 -24.24 -18.43
CA LYS A 107 13.66 -23.04 -19.20
C LYS A 107 14.64 -21.89 -18.92
N THR A 108 15.06 -21.68 -17.67
CA THR A 108 16.04 -20.62 -17.36
C THR A 108 17.43 -20.88 -17.91
N LEU A 109 17.85 -22.15 -17.99
CA LEU A 109 19.14 -22.53 -18.56
C LEU A 109 19.13 -22.44 -20.09
N ALA A 110 18.01 -22.76 -20.73
CA ALA A 110 17.83 -22.59 -22.17
C ALA A 110 17.92 -21.11 -22.60
N SER A 111 17.32 -20.19 -21.83
CA SER A 111 17.39 -18.75 -22.11
C SER A 111 18.81 -18.17 -21.99
N LYS A 112 19.61 -18.66 -21.04
CA LYS A 112 21.00 -18.20 -20.83
C LYS A 112 21.95 -18.63 -21.96
N ASN A 113 21.71 -19.77 -22.60
CA ASN A 113 22.58 -20.28 -23.67
C ASN A 113 22.45 -19.51 -24.99
N LEU A 114 21.33 -18.80 -25.22
CA LEU A 114 21.14 -17.97 -26.43
C LEU A 114 21.79 -16.58 -26.31
N GLU A 115 21.87 -16.02 -25.10
CA GLU A 115 22.48 -14.69 -24.85
C GLU A 115 24.02 -14.73 -24.85
N CYS A 116 24.64 -15.85 -24.43
CA CYS A 116 26.10 -15.95 -24.34
C CYS A 116 26.83 -16.01 -25.71
N SER A 117 26.15 -16.44 -26.78
CA SER A 117 26.76 -16.49 -28.13
C SER A 117 26.97 -15.08 -28.71
N SER A 118 26.00 -14.19 -28.48
CA SER A 118 26.01 -12.82 -28.99
C SER A 118 27.05 -11.92 -28.30
N ILE A 119 27.40 -12.19 -27.04
CA ILE A 119 28.36 -11.38 -26.27
C ILE A 119 29.80 -11.63 -26.73
N SER A 120 30.15 -12.87 -27.13
CA SER A 120 31.51 -13.20 -27.56
C SER A 120 31.95 -12.47 -28.84
N SER A 121 31.00 -12.15 -29.72
CA SER A 121 31.27 -11.46 -30.99
C SER A 121 31.56 -9.96 -30.80
N LEU A 122 31.10 -9.35 -29.72
CA LEU A 122 31.31 -7.92 -29.45
C LEU A 122 32.64 -7.65 -28.72
N SER A 123 33.18 -8.64 -28.03
CA SER A 123 34.40 -8.50 -27.22
C SER A 123 35.68 -8.28 -28.03
N ASN A 124 35.71 -8.69 -29.31
CA ASN A 124 36.92 -8.61 -30.14
C ASN A 124 37.10 -7.25 -30.84
N HIS A 125 36.13 -6.34 -30.77
CA HIS A 125 36.22 -5.05 -31.46
C HIS A 125 36.83 -3.92 -30.60
N ILE A 126 36.93 -4.08 -29.27
CA ILE A 126 37.23 -2.96 -28.36
C ILE A 126 38.74 -2.75 -28.10
N GLN A 127 39.64 -3.61 -28.58
CA GLN A 127 41.07 -3.54 -28.19
C GLN A 127 41.97 -2.58 -29.01
N ASN A 128 41.45 -1.63 -29.80
CA ASN A 128 42.32 -0.64 -30.46
C ASN A 128 41.61 0.73 -30.63
N LEU A 129 41.99 1.76 -29.85
CA LEU A 129 42.34 3.15 -30.28
C LEU A 129 42.55 4.09 -29.06
N PRO A 130 43.48 5.09 -29.10
CA PRO A 130 43.91 5.86 -27.93
C PRO A 130 43.12 7.16 -27.66
N GLU A 131 43.41 7.72 -26.47
CA GLU A 131 42.89 8.94 -25.85
C GLU A 131 42.90 10.18 -26.76
N ASN A 132 41.74 10.81 -27.01
CA ASN A 132 41.53 12.26 -26.95
C ASN A 132 40.05 12.67 -27.12
N GLU A 133 39.66 13.71 -26.36
CA GLU A 133 38.59 14.71 -26.58
C GLU A 133 37.08 14.36 -26.54
N LYS A 134 36.46 14.86 -25.45
CA LYS A 134 35.12 15.50 -25.31
C LYS A 134 33.94 15.05 -26.18
N SER A 135 32.90 14.49 -25.53
CA SER A 135 31.50 14.78 -25.88
C SER A 135 30.55 14.41 -24.74
N ASP A 136 29.65 15.34 -24.40
CA ASP A 136 28.48 15.12 -23.55
C ASP A 136 27.66 13.91 -24.02
N ALA A 137 27.37 12.98 -23.10
CA ALA A 137 26.34 11.97 -23.32
C ALA A 137 25.77 11.48 -21.97
N ASP A 138 24.63 12.09 -21.64
CA ASP A 138 23.56 11.59 -20.78
C ASP A 138 23.38 10.06 -20.90
N SER A 139 23.93 9.29 -19.95
CA SER A 139 23.59 7.88 -19.80
C SER A 139 22.27 7.76 -19.05
N ASN A 140 21.20 8.18 -19.73
CA ASN A 140 19.82 7.91 -19.38
C ASN A 140 19.59 6.40 -19.49
N VAL A 141 19.92 5.67 -18.42
CA VAL A 141 19.46 4.30 -18.23
C VAL A 141 17.97 4.40 -17.92
N ARG A 142 17.20 4.51 -19.00
CA ARG A 142 15.75 4.51 -19.01
C ARG A 142 15.27 3.16 -18.50
N TYR A 143 15.00 3.08 -17.21
CA TYR A 143 14.31 1.95 -16.61
C TYR A 143 13.01 1.69 -17.40
N PRO A 144 12.76 0.47 -17.90
CA PRO A 144 11.61 0.18 -18.75
C PRO A 144 10.35 -0.05 -17.90
N LEU A 145 10.10 0.79 -16.91
CA LEU A 145 8.82 0.85 -16.24
C LEU A 145 7.99 1.89 -16.99
N ALA A 146 6.91 1.44 -17.63
CA ALA A 146 6.00 2.36 -18.31
C ALA A 146 5.59 3.50 -17.35
N SER A 147 5.55 4.73 -17.84
CA SER A 147 5.09 5.90 -17.07
C SER A 147 3.67 5.64 -16.55
N GLY A 148 3.56 5.25 -15.27
CA GLY A 148 2.32 4.77 -14.66
C GLY A 148 2.49 3.76 -13.52
N TRP A 149 3.68 3.16 -13.37
CA TRP A 149 3.99 2.28 -12.24
C TRP A 149 4.55 3.07 -11.06
N ALA A 150 3.67 3.62 -10.21
CA ALA A 150 4.08 4.13 -8.90
C ALA A 150 4.35 2.95 -7.94
N LEU A 151 5.42 3.04 -7.13
CA LEU A 151 5.66 2.07 -6.05
C LEU A 151 4.40 2.01 -5.16
N LYS A 152 3.83 0.82 -4.96
CA LYS A 152 2.59 0.60 -4.18
C LYS A 152 2.64 1.21 -2.77
N SER A 153 3.82 1.31 -2.17
CA SER A 153 4.03 1.97 -0.86
C SER A 153 3.81 3.48 -0.89
N SER A 154 3.99 4.12 -2.04
CA SER A 154 3.74 5.56 -2.27
C SER A 154 2.36 5.85 -2.86
N GLN A 155 1.58 4.80 -3.15
CA GLN A 155 0.22 4.92 -3.64
C GLN A 155 -0.69 5.41 -2.51
N LYS A 156 -0.93 6.72 -2.45
CA LYS A 156 -2.05 7.28 -1.69
C LYS A 156 -3.33 6.73 -2.30
N TYR A 157 -4.03 5.84 -1.59
CA TYR A 157 -5.38 5.40 -1.93
C TYR A 157 -6.36 6.55 -1.70
N GLU A 158 -6.20 7.66 -2.40
CA GLU A 158 -7.25 8.65 -2.59
C GLU A 158 -8.15 8.22 -3.75
N LYS A 159 -8.45 6.92 -3.85
CA LYS A 159 -9.61 6.50 -4.62
C LYS A 159 -10.82 6.79 -3.77
N GLU A 160 -11.29 8.02 -3.90
CA GLU A 160 -12.56 8.48 -3.40
C GLU A 160 -13.66 7.67 -4.08
N GLY A 161 -13.94 6.48 -3.53
CA GLY A 161 -14.88 5.54 -4.11
C GLY A 161 -16.26 6.20 -4.29
N CYS A 162 -16.84 6.03 -5.47
CA CYS A 162 -18.17 6.48 -5.92
C CYS A 162 -19.37 5.93 -5.08
N GLY A 163 -19.13 5.32 -3.93
CA GLY A 163 -20.17 4.83 -3.04
C GLY A 163 -20.76 5.94 -2.18
N LYS A 164 -22.06 5.86 -1.86
CA LYS A 164 -22.69 6.74 -0.87
C LYS A 164 -21.94 6.60 0.46
N ARG A 165 -21.26 7.67 0.87
CA ARG A 165 -20.49 7.69 2.11
C ARG A 165 -21.41 7.83 3.31
N ILE A 166 -21.01 7.21 4.43
CA ILE A 166 -21.64 7.46 5.72
C ILE A 166 -21.49 8.95 6.03
N SER A 167 -22.58 9.61 6.41
CA SER A 167 -22.54 11.04 6.75
C SER A 167 -21.64 11.28 7.96
N LYS A 168 -20.97 12.43 8.01
CA LYS A 168 -20.07 12.77 9.14
C LYS A 168 -20.82 12.77 10.48
N LYS A 169 -22.11 13.11 10.46
CA LYS A 169 -23.00 13.01 11.63
C LYS A 169 -23.12 11.58 12.12
N VAL A 170 -23.55 10.65 11.25
CA VAL A 170 -23.68 9.23 11.59
C VAL A 170 -22.34 8.64 12.04
N TRP A 171 -21.24 9.02 11.39
CA TRP A 171 -19.90 8.58 11.77
C TRP A 171 -19.53 8.99 13.20
N ASN A 172 -19.84 10.24 13.60
CA ASN A 172 -19.60 10.71 14.96
C ASN A 172 -20.42 9.95 16.00
N PHE A 173 -21.67 9.60 15.69
CA PHE A 173 -22.50 8.77 16.58
C PHE A 173 -21.91 7.38 16.75
N LEU A 174 -21.56 6.71 15.65
CA LEU A 174 -20.92 5.40 15.67
C LEU A 174 -19.63 5.41 16.50
N LYS A 175 -18.80 6.46 16.34
CA LYS A 175 -17.60 6.68 17.15
C LYS A 175 -17.93 6.84 18.64
N GLY A 176 -18.93 7.67 18.98
CA GLY A 176 -19.37 7.88 20.36
C GLY A 176 -19.83 6.59 21.03
N TYR A 177 -20.65 5.80 20.33
CA TYR A 177 -21.10 4.49 20.82
C TYR A 177 -19.90 3.55 21.04
N PHE A 178 -19.02 3.42 20.05
CA PHE A 178 -17.85 2.53 20.17
C PHE A 178 -16.97 2.88 21.38
N LEU A 179 -16.73 4.17 21.62
CA LEU A 179 -15.94 4.62 22.78
C LEU A 179 -16.65 4.36 24.10
N LYS A 180 -17.97 4.57 24.18
CA LYS A 180 -18.78 4.29 25.37
C LYS A 180 -18.73 2.81 25.76
N SER A 181 -18.76 1.92 24.77
CA SER A 181 -18.57 0.48 24.97
C SER A 181 -17.19 0.09 25.50
N ASN A 182 -16.16 0.89 25.22
CA ASN A 182 -14.83 0.61 25.72
C ASN A 182 -14.66 1.01 27.20
N ILE A 183 -15.51 1.94 27.68
CA ILE A 183 -15.57 2.34 29.09
C ILE A 183 -16.31 1.28 29.92
N ASN A 184 -17.47 0.84 29.43
CA ASN A 184 -18.32 -0.13 30.12
C ASN A 184 -18.29 -1.48 29.39
N LYS A 185 -17.53 -2.45 29.91
CA LYS A 185 -17.42 -3.80 29.31
C LYS A 185 -18.77 -4.52 29.20
N SER A 186 -19.73 -4.20 30.07
CA SER A 186 -21.11 -4.70 30.04
C SER A 186 -21.96 -4.07 28.92
N GLU A 187 -21.62 -2.86 28.47
CA GLU A 187 -22.36 -2.12 27.43
C GLU A 187 -21.63 -2.16 26.09
N ARG A 188 -21.06 -3.33 25.75
CA ARG A 188 -20.44 -3.51 24.44
C ARG A 188 -21.51 -3.42 23.36
N HIS A 189 -21.46 -2.37 22.55
CA HIS A 189 -22.43 -2.11 21.51
C HIS A 189 -22.15 -3.04 20.33
N THR A 190 -23.01 -4.03 20.18
CA THR A 190 -23.15 -4.81 18.95
C THR A 190 -23.65 -3.89 17.84
N ALA A 191 -23.37 -4.25 16.58
CA ALA A 191 -23.86 -3.49 15.42
C ALA A 191 -25.38 -3.26 15.45
N GLU A 192 -26.16 -4.23 15.95
CA GLU A 192 -27.60 -4.12 16.14
C GLU A 192 -27.97 -3.02 17.16
N SER A 193 -27.28 -2.96 18.30
CA SER A 193 -27.48 -1.94 19.32
C SER A 193 -27.19 -0.54 18.77
N MET A 194 -26.09 -0.39 18.02
CA MET A 194 -25.76 0.88 17.35
C MET A 194 -26.82 1.27 16.32
N LEU A 195 -27.35 0.31 15.57
CA LEU A 195 -28.42 0.56 14.60
C LEU A 195 -29.71 1.02 15.29
N THR A 196 -30.09 0.41 16.40
CA THR A 196 -31.26 0.82 17.19
C THR A 196 -31.11 2.24 17.72
N GLN A 197 -29.94 2.60 18.24
CA GLN A 197 -29.70 3.97 18.69
C GLN A 197 -29.74 4.98 17.54
N LEU A 198 -29.21 4.62 16.36
CA LEU A 198 -29.34 5.47 15.17
C LEU A 198 -30.80 5.65 14.75
N LYS A 199 -31.63 4.60 14.83
CA LYS A 199 -33.07 4.70 14.56
C LYS A 199 -33.77 5.62 15.56
N GLN A 200 -33.41 5.56 16.84
CA GLN A 200 -33.92 6.49 17.86
C GLN A 200 -33.49 7.94 17.57
N CYS A 201 -32.29 8.16 17.07
CA CYS A 201 -31.85 9.49 16.61
C CYS A 201 -32.64 9.98 15.37
N VAL A 202 -33.15 9.09 14.53
CA VAL A 202 -34.08 9.45 13.43
C VAL A 202 -35.45 9.86 13.98
N GLU A 203 -35.98 9.11 14.95
CA GLU A 203 -37.25 9.45 15.63
C GLU A 203 -37.17 10.82 16.32
N ASN A 204 -36.01 11.13 16.93
CA ASN A 204 -35.74 12.42 17.55
C ASN A 204 -35.45 13.55 16.55
N GLY A 205 -35.50 13.29 15.23
CA GLY A 205 -35.25 14.28 14.18
C GLY A 205 -33.79 14.75 14.09
N ILE A 206 -32.84 14.06 14.73
CA ILE A 206 -31.42 14.42 14.75
C ILE A 206 -30.71 13.97 13.47
N ILE A 207 -31.17 12.86 12.88
CA ILE A 207 -30.60 12.24 11.68
C ILE A 207 -31.73 11.99 10.68
N GLU A 208 -31.45 12.17 9.39
CA GLU A 208 -32.42 11.84 8.33
C GLU A 208 -32.47 10.33 8.08
N LYS A 209 -33.66 9.80 7.77
CA LYS A 209 -33.88 8.35 7.53
C LYS A 209 -33.00 7.77 6.42
N ASN A 210 -32.69 8.59 5.42
CA ASN A 210 -31.87 8.33 4.24
C ASN A 210 -30.36 8.27 4.53
N GLU A 211 -29.91 8.69 5.71
CA GLU A 211 -28.52 8.63 6.14
C GLU A 211 -28.21 7.37 6.98
N VAL A 212 -29.23 6.64 7.43
CA VAL A 212 -29.02 5.44 8.27
C VAL A 212 -28.37 4.34 7.44
N PRO A 213 -27.16 3.86 7.83
CA PRO A 213 -26.46 2.81 7.13
C PRO A 213 -27.10 1.44 7.39
N LYS A 214 -26.83 0.49 6.49
CA LYS A 214 -27.23 -0.90 6.67
C LYS A 214 -26.48 -1.54 7.85
N LEU A 215 -27.06 -2.57 8.45
CA LEU A 215 -26.45 -3.31 9.55
C LEU A 215 -25.06 -3.86 9.18
N GLU A 216 -24.93 -4.45 7.99
CA GLU A 216 -23.65 -4.96 7.48
C GLU A 216 -22.59 -3.86 7.34
N THR A 217 -23.01 -2.66 6.93
CA THR A 217 -22.11 -1.50 6.85
C THR A 217 -21.59 -1.11 8.23
N ILE A 218 -22.43 -1.18 9.27
CA ILE A 218 -22.01 -0.92 10.66
C ILE A 218 -21.06 -2.02 11.15
N GLN A 219 -21.32 -3.29 10.86
CA GLN A 219 -20.44 -4.40 11.24
C GLN A 219 -19.04 -4.27 10.59
N ASN A 220 -19.01 -3.97 9.30
CA ASN A 220 -17.76 -3.74 8.57
C ASN A 220 -17.04 -2.51 9.12
N TRP A 221 -17.78 -1.43 9.39
CA TRP A 221 -17.23 -0.22 10.00
C TRP A 221 -16.60 -0.51 11.37
N ILE A 222 -17.26 -1.27 12.26
CA ILE A 222 -16.72 -1.66 13.57
C ILE A 222 -15.42 -2.44 13.40
N SER A 223 -15.39 -3.39 12.46
CA SER A 223 -14.22 -4.23 12.19
C SER A 223 -13.03 -3.40 11.72
N CYS A 224 -13.26 -2.49 10.75
CA CYS A 224 -12.24 -1.57 10.25
C CYS A 224 -11.77 -0.61 11.34
N TYR A 225 -12.70 0.05 12.05
CA TYR A 225 -12.40 1.04 13.08
C TYR A 225 -11.60 0.42 14.24
N ALA A 226 -11.99 -0.77 14.70
CA ALA A 226 -11.26 -1.47 15.76
C ALA A 226 -9.86 -1.94 15.31
N SER A 227 -9.71 -2.31 14.04
CA SER A 227 -8.38 -2.64 13.47
C SER A 227 -7.48 -1.42 13.42
N GLN A 228 -7.99 -0.32 12.87
CA GLN A 228 -7.27 0.95 12.78
C GLN A 228 -6.86 1.45 14.16
N HIS A 229 -7.79 1.43 15.13
CA HIS A 229 -7.52 1.86 16.50
C HIS A 229 -6.43 1.01 17.18
N ARG A 230 -6.39 -0.30 16.92
CA ARG A 230 -5.31 -1.18 17.41
C ARG A 230 -3.97 -0.88 16.75
N GLN A 231 -3.98 -0.57 15.45
CA GLN A 231 -2.78 -0.19 14.71
C GLN A 231 -2.20 1.13 15.21
N GLU A 232 -3.04 2.16 15.37
CA GLU A 232 -2.62 3.47 15.92
C GLU A 232 -2.01 3.32 17.32
N ALA A 233 -2.62 2.50 18.18
CA ALA A 233 -2.06 2.21 19.50
C ALA A 233 -0.69 1.50 19.43
N ALA A 234 -0.53 0.52 18.53
CA ALA A 234 0.73 -0.18 18.32
C ALA A 234 1.83 0.76 17.77
N GLU A 235 1.48 1.65 16.84
CA GLU A 235 2.39 2.66 16.29
C GLU A 235 2.88 3.64 17.35
N ILE A 236 1.98 4.10 18.24
CA ILE A 236 2.36 4.94 19.38
C ILE A 236 3.34 4.20 20.30
N ILE A 237 3.06 2.94 20.63
CA ILE A 237 3.93 2.12 21.49
C ILE A 237 5.31 1.90 20.84
N ALA A 238 5.36 1.65 19.53
CA ALA A 238 6.62 1.47 18.80
C ALA A 238 7.48 2.74 18.84
N ARG A 239 6.88 3.92 18.61
CA ARG A 239 7.59 5.21 18.69
C ARG A 239 8.11 5.54 20.08
N VAL A 240 7.43 5.10 21.13
CA VAL A 240 7.91 5.27 22.51
C VAL A 240 9.12 4.38 22.78
N ARG A 241 9.12 3.14 22.25
CA ARG A 241 10.25 2.20 22.40
C ARG A 241 11.50 2.60 21.61
N GLU A 242 11.36 3.25 20.46
CA GLU A 242 12.50 3.75 19.68
C GLU A 242 13.20 4.97 20.31
N LYS A 243 12.54 5.64 21.26
CA LYS A 243 13.05 6.84 21.96
C LYS A 243 13.62 6.55 23.34
N ALA A 244 13.54 5.31 23.81
CA ALA A 244 14.04 4.84 25.11
C ALA A 244 15.35 4.06 24.92
#